data_AF-A0A101VBM6-F1
#
_entry.id   AF-A0A101VBM6-F1
#
_cell.length_a   1.000
_cell.length_b   1.000
_cell.length_c   1.000
_cell.angle_alpha   90.00
_cell.angle_beta   90.00
_cell.angle_gamma   90.00
#
_symmetry.space_group_name_H-M   'P 1'
#
loop_
_entity.id
_entity.type
_entity.pdbx_description
1 polymer ?
#
loop_
_entity_poly.entity_id
_entity_poly.type
_entity_poly.pdbx_seq_one_letter_code
_entity_poly.pdbx_strand_id
1 'polypeptide(L)'
;MKNFVIIPLLAVLIFTIIGCSDEKIEENNNTKIIQSAPVDMLNRLKAGEIDGFIAWEPFNSEAVQQDIGRYLVQSGDIWDQHPCCVLAVSKDFQNENVLTAVVWAHIKATQFINNPNNLESIFEHAAAFTGKDRKIVEKALENIEYVEYPQTEGFITYYTKLQENGLLVQEHQDIGYSGGDSFFEDFLRKDIYNLVLTEMSKDDNWRPLVDETTKITIGFLARDLHQLAFFVAQKEKYFEEVGLKIGDNIEIREYANGVAVMEAFRAKEIDFAYLGGAPAMLKRVNDDIHIQVIAGANNEGSAIVVGKDSGISNINDLGGKTIAIPGIGTVQHFVVDSALREAGIMPVLE
;
A
#
# COMPACT_ATOMS: atom_id res chain seq x y z
N MET A 1 -0.28 -87.84 8.14
CA MET A 1 -0.22 -86.62 8.97
C MET A 1 -0.23 -85.42 8.06
N LYS A 2 -1.17 -84.50 8.31
CA LYS A 2 -1.48 -83.29 7.54
C LYS A 2 -0.31 -82.31 7.56
N ASN A 3 -0.01 -81.67 6.44
CA ASN A 3 0.55 -80.31 6.39
C ASN A 3 -0.16 -79.58 5.25
N PHE A 4 -1.23 -78.85 5.61
CA PHE A 4 -1.84 -77.84 4.76
C PHE A 4 -1.02 -76.57 4.91
N VAL A 5 -0.41 -76.10 3.82
CA VAL A 5 0.16 -74.74 3.74
C VAL A 5 -0.91 -73.88 3.05
N ILE A 6 -1.47 -72.95 3.81
CA ILE A 6 -2.40 -71.93 3.35
C ILE A 6 -1.57 -70.82 2.69
N ILE A 7 -1.75 -70.62 1.39
CA ILE A 7 -1.21 -69.46 0.66
C ILE A 7 -2.31 -68.39 0.68
N PRO A 8 -2.09 -67.18 1.24
CA PRO A 8 -3.09 -66.13 1.18
C PRO A 8 -3.11 -65.51 -0.20
N LEU A 9 -4.29 -65.48 -0.82
CA LEU A 9 -4.58 -64.81 -2.07
C LEU A 9 -4.61 -63.30 -1.82
N LEU A 10 -3.57 -62.57 -2.23
CA LEU A 10 -3.54 -61.11 -2.15
C LEU A 10 -4.42 -60.54 -3.26
N ALA A 11 -5.64 -60.09 -2.92
CA ALA A 11 -6.50 -59.37 -3.84
C ALA A 11 -5.96 -57.94 -4.03
N VAL A 12 -5.33 -57.68 -5.19
CA VAL A 12 -4.94 -56.33 -5.59
C VAL A 12 -6.19 -55.61 -6.09
N LEU A 13 -6.75 -54.74 -5.24
CA LEU A 13 -7.75 -53.76 -5.66
C LEU A 13 -7.06 -52.70 -6.53
N ILE A 14 -7.35 -52.73 -7.83
CA ILE A 14 -6.97 -51.66 -8.76
C ILE A 14 -7.92 -50.50 -8.50
N PHE A 15 -7.46 -49.50 -7.74
CA PHE A 15 -8.11 -48.19 -7.70
C PHE A 15 -7.83 -47.49 -9.03
N THR A 16 -8.83 -47.44 -9.91
CA THR A 16 -8.85 -46.47 -11.01
C THR A 16 -8.99 -45.08 -10.39
N ILE A 17 -7.88 -44.35 -10.34
CA ILE A 17 -7.90 -42.91 -10.06
C ILE A 17 -8.62 -42.26 -11.23
N ILE A 18 -9.87 -41.85 -11.00
CA ILE A 18 -10.55 -40.89 -11.85
C ILE A 18 -9.75 -39.60 -11.66
N GLY A 19 -8.92 -39.27 -12.64
CA GLY A 19 -8.22 -38.00 -12.67
C GLY A 19 -9.25 -36.88 -12.58
N CYS A 20 -9.25 -36.18 -11.45
CA CYS A 20 -9.65 -34.79 -11.47
C CYS A 20 -8.71 -34.12 -12.47
N SER A 21 -9.28 -33.48 -13.48
CA SER A 21 -8.53 -32.70 -14.43
C SER A 21 -7.84 -31.58 -13.67
N ASP A 22 -6.53 -31.72 -13.46
CA ASP A 22 -5.66 -30.57 -13.25
C ASP A 22 -5.87 -29.68 -14.49
N GLU A 23 -6.48 -28.51 -14.30
CA GLU A 23 -6.38 -27.44 -15.28
C GLU A 23 -4.91 -27.18 -15.50
N LYS A 24 -4.38 -27.64 -16.64
CA LYS A 24 -3.07 -27.20 -17.12
C LYS A 24 -3.20 -25.71 -17.36
N ILE A 25 -2.74 -24.90 -16.41
CA ILE A 25 -2.40 -23.50 -16.65
C ILE A 25 -1.44 -23.53 -17.84
N GLU A 26 -1.88 -23.05 -19.00
CA GLU A 26 -1.02 -22.97 -20.18
C GLU A 26 0.13 -22.01 -19.84
N GLU A 27 1.38 -22.51 -19.79
CA GLU A 27 2.58 -21.71 -19.50
C GLU A 27 2.70 -20.45 -20.37
N ASN A 28 2.09 -20.45 -21.56
CA ASN A 28 2.06 -19.31 -22.48
C ASN A 28 1.11 -18.18 -22.08
N ASN A 29 0.27 -18.35 -21.04
CA ASN A 29 -0.67 -17.34 -20.58
C ASN A 29 -0.20 -16.59 -19.32
N ASN A 30 0.99 -16.87 -18.80
CA ASN A 30 1.51 -16.22 -17.60
C ASN A 30 1.90 -14.75 -17.87
N THR A 31 1.61 -13.85 -16.93
CA THR A 31 2.05 -12.45 -17.01
C THR A 31 3.40 -12.29 -16.33
N LYS A 32 4.37 -11.70 -17.02
CA LYS A 32 5.67 -11.34 -16.46
C LYS A 32 5.55 -10.09 -15.62
N ILE A 33 6.05 -10.13 -14.40
CA ILE A 33 6.06 -9.02 -13.46
C ILE A 33 7.50 -8.59 -13.24
N ILE A 34 7.80 -7.33 -13.56
CA ILE A 34 9.14 -6.74 -13.39
C ILE A 34 9.10 -5.57 -12.42
N GLN A 35 10.20 -5.34 -11.70
CA GLN A 35 10.34 -4.14 -10.87
C GLN A 35 10.86 -2.97 -11.70
N SER A 36 10.23 -1.81 -11.55
CA SER A 36 10.70 -0.55 -12.12
C SER A 36 10.24 0.61 -11.25
N ALA A 37 11.06 1.64 -11.08
CA ALA A 37 10.59 2.86 -10.43
C ALA A 37 9.51 3.52 -11.31
N PRO A 38 8.50 4.22 -10.74
CA PRO A 38 7.40 4.78 -11.52
C PRO A 38 7.82 5.68 -12.69
N VAL A 39 8.80 6.56 -12.48
CA VAL A 39 9.35 7.41 -13.56
C VAL A 39 9.89 6.56 -14.72
N ASP A 40 10.57 5.45 -14.40
CA ASP A 40 11.13 4.55 -15.41
C ASP A 40 10.03 3.72 -16.09
N MET A 41 8.93 3.39 -15.40
CA MET A 41 7.80 2.69 -16.02
C MET A 41 7.22 3.50 -17.19
N LEU A 42 7.08 4.82 -17.03
CA LEU A 42 6.59 5.69 -18.09
C LEU A 42 7.53 5.65 -19.31
N ASN A 43 8.84 5.71 -19.07
CA ASN A 43 9.85 5.66 -20.13
C ASN A 43 9.84 4.30 -20.85
N ARG A 44 9.75 3.19 -20.09
CA ARG A 44 9.68 1.83 -20.62
C ARG A 44 8.40 1.59 -21.42
N LEU A 45 7.26 2.07 -20.94
CA LEU A 45 5.99 1.96 -21.65
C LEU A 45 6.06 2.73 -22.98
N LYS A 46 6.60 3.95 -22.95
CA LYS A 46 6.82 4.76 -24.15
C LYS A 46 7.77 4.11 -25.16
N ALA A 47 8.78 3.39 -24.68
CA ALA A 47 9.73 2.64 -25.51
C ALA A 47 9.17 1.30 -26.03
N GLY A 48 8.01 0.85 -25.53
CA GLY A 48 7.44 -0.46 -25.84
C GLY A 48 8.20 -1.62 -25.20
N GLU A 49 8.97 -1.37 -24.14
CA GLU A 49 9.71 -2.40 -23.39
C GLU A 49 8.82 -3.20 -22.44
N ILE A 50 7.67 -2.63 -22.06
CA ILE A 50 6.62 -3.25 -21.26
C ILE A 50 5.26 -3.01 -21.93
N ASP A 51 4.31 -3.89 -21.67
CA ASP A 51 2.95 -3.78 -22.19
C ASP A 51 2.07 -2.87 -21.31
N GLY A 52 2.41 -2.79 -20.02
CA GLY A 52 1.74 -1.95 -19.04
C GLY A 52 2.47 -1.86 -17.71
N PHE A 53 1.92 -1.10 -16.78
CA PHE A 53 2.42 -0.98 -15.42
C PHE A 53 1.27 -0.71 -14.45
N ILE A 54 1.54 -0.87 -13.16
CA ILE A 54 0.70 -0.34 -12.09
C ILE A 54 1.54 0.55 -11.17
N ALA A 55 1.07 1.76 -10.90
CA ALA A 55 1.72 2.72 -10.00
C ALA A 55 0.68 3.47 -9.17
N TRP A 56 1.14 4.25 -8.20
CA TRP A 56 0.35 5.28 -7.53
C TRP A 56 0.27 6.56 -8.39
N GLU A 57 -0.72 7.39 -8.12
CA GLU A 57 -0.83 8.74 -8.70
C GLU A 57 0.31 9.66 -8.22
N PRO A 58 0.86 10.54 -9.08
CA PRO A 58 0.30 11.04 -10.34
C PRO A 58 0.78 10.29 -11.59
N PHE A 59 1.56 9.22 -11.45
CA PHE A 59 2.26 8.58 -12.58
C PHE A 59 1.29 7.96 -13.59
N ASN A 60 0.15 7.45 -13.13
CA ASN A 60 -0.89 6.93 -14.00
C ASN A 60 -1.52 8.06 -14.83
N SER A 61 -1.93 9.15 -14.17
CA SER A 61 -2.47 10.33 -14.86
C SER A 61 -1.46 10.94 -15.81
N GLU A 62 -0.18 10.98 -15.46
CA GLU A 62 0.88 11.47 -16.34
C GLU A 62 0.97 10.66 -17.63
N ALA A 63 0.97 9.33 -17.55
CA ALA A 63 1.02 8.46 -18.72
C ALA A 63 -0.18 8.70 -19.66
N VAL A 64 -1.36 8.93 -19.10
CA VAL A 64 -2.58 9.21 -19.87
C VAL A 64 -2.57 10.62 -20.48
N GLN A 65 -2.22 11.64 -19.69
CA GLN A 65 -2.17 13.03 -20.15
C GLN A 65 -1.09 13.27 -21.22
N GLN A 66 -0.03 12.47 -21.23
CA GLN A 66 1.03 12.53 -22.23
C GLN A 66 0.80 11.61 -23.44
N ASP A 67 -0.37 10.96 -23.54
CA ASP A 67 -0.71 10.03 -24.64
C ASP A 67 0.31 8.88 -24.78
N ILE A 68 0.89 8.43 -23.66
CA ILE A 68 1.81 7.28 -23.59
C ILE A 68 0.99 6.00 -23.41
N GLY A 69 0.00 6.06 -22.53
CA GLY A 69 -0.84 4.93 -22.15
C GLY A 69 -2.28 5.33 -21.91
N ARG A 70 -3.10 4.34 -21.58
CA ARG A 70 -4.47 4.53 -21.11
C ARG A 70 -4.72 3.64 -19.90
N TYR A 71 -5.65 4.06 -19.05
CA TYR A 71 -6.17 3.20 -18.00
C TYR A 71 -6.75 1.92 -18.62
N LEU A 72 -6.33 0.77 -18.11
CA LEU A 72 -7.01 -0.50 -18.32
C LEU A 72 -8.11 -0.67 -17.27
N VAL A 73 -7.76 -0.45 -16.00
CA VAL A 73 -8.66 -0.60 -14.84
C VAL A 73 -8.12 0.20 -13.66
N GLN A 74 -8.99 0.87 -12.90
CA GLN A 74 -8.62 1.55 -11.66
C GLN A 74 -8.51 0.54 -10.52
N SER A 75 -7.71 0.82 -9.50
CA SER A 75 -7.58 -0.11 -8.38
C SER A 75 -8.87 -0.27 -7.58
N GLY A 76 -9.71 0.78 -7.50
CA GLY A 76 -11.07 0.70 -6.93
C GLY A 76 -12.02 -0.22 -7.70
N ASP A 77 -11.85 -0.36 -9.02
CA ASP A 77 -12.64 -1.32 -9.82
C ASP A 77 -12.21 -2.78 -9.57
N ILE A 78 -10.98 -3.00 -9.09
CA ILE A 78 -10.47 -4.32 -8.69
C ILE A 78 -10.92 -4.62 -7.24
N TRP A 79 -10.74 -3.65 -6.35
CA TRP A 79 -11.14 -3.74 -4.95
C TRP A 79 -11.65 -2.39 -4.47
N ASP A 80 -12.97 -2.26 -4.42
CA ASP A 80 -13.66 -1.04 -4.00
C ASP A 80 -13.22 -0.59 -2.61
N GLN A 81 -12.87 0.69 -2.49
CA GLN A 81 -12.47 1.38 -1.25
C GLN A 81 -11.31 0.71 -0.51
N HIS A 82 -10.42 0.02 -1.23
CA HIS A 82 -9.29 -0.65 -0.60
C HIS A 82 -8.36 0.36 0.12
N PRO A 83 -7.94 0.10 1.37
CA PRO A 83 -6.97 0.97 2.04
C PRO A 83 -5.68 1.03 1.24
N CYS A 84 -5.11 2.21 1.01
CA CYS A 84 -3.84 2.34 0.29
C CYS A 84 -2.71 2.73 1.24
N CYS A 85 -2.42 4.02 1.44
CA CYS A 85 -1.37 4.45 2.35
C CYS A 85 -1.89 4.78 3.75
N VAL A 86 -1.00 4.67 4.73
CA VAL A 86 -1.22 4.90 6.14
C VAL A 86 -0.06 5.69 6.74
N LEU A 87 -0.30 6.30 7.90
CA LEU A 87 0.73 6.81 8.80
C LEU A 87 1.02 5.74 9.85
N ALA A 88 2.24 5.24 9.85
CA ALA A 88 2.75 4.28 10.82
C ALA A 88 3.80 4.90 11.74
N VAL A 89 4.00 4.25 12.89
CA VAL A 89 5.02 4.59 13.88
C VAL A 89 5.71 3.32 14.34
N SER A 90 6.99 3.42 14.71
CA SER A 90 7.69 2.35 15.42
C SER A 90 7.00 2.07 16.75
N LYS A 91 6.78 0.79 17.08
CA LYS A 91 6.23 0.38 18.37
C LYS A 91 7.18 0.69 19.53
N ASP A 92 8.48 0.87 19.26
CA ASP A 92 9.44 1.30 20.27
C ASP A 92 9.28 2.80 20.64
N PHE A 93 8.53 3.57 19.86
CA PHE A 93 8.30 5.00 20.09
C PHE A 93 7.10 5.22 21.03
N GLN A 94 7.35 5.74 22.24
CA GLN A 94 6.36 5.77 23.33
C GLN A 94 5.94 7.18 23.79
N ASN A 95 6.44 8.25 23.15
CA ASN A 95 6.06 9.61 23.56
C ASN A 95 4.65 9.97 23.06
N GLU A 96 3.65 9.77 23.93
CA GLU A 96 2.23 10.00 23.60
C GLU A 96 1.93 11.41 23.12
N ASN A 97 2.55 12.44 23.71
CA ASN A 97 2.32 13.83 23.28
C ASN A 97 2.75 14.04 21.82
N VAL A 98 3.89 13.45 21.42
CA VAL A 98 4.37 13.53 20.03
C VAL A 98 3.48 12.72 19.09
N LEU A 99 3.06 11.52 19.51
CA LEU A 99 2.12 10.70 18.74
C LEU A 99 0.82 11.47 18.45
N THR A 100 0.23 12.05 19.49
CA THR A 100 -0.96 12.90 19.41
C THR A 100 -0.72 14.12 18.51
N ALA A 101 0.45 14.75 18.58
CA ALA A 101 0.81 15.91 17.76
C ALA A 101 0.99 15.59 16.27
N VAL A 102 1.65 14.49 15.94
CA VAL A 102 1.80 14.04 14.55
C VAL A 102 0.44 13.66 13.97
N VAL A 103 -0.40 12.92 14.73
CA VAL A 103 -1.77 12.58 14.30
C VAL A 103 -2.65 13.82 14.16
N TRP A 104 -2.54 14.80 15.07
CA TRP A 104 -3.24 16.08 14.95
C TRP A 104 -2.86 16.81 13.67
N ALA A 105 -1.57 16.96 13.37
CA ALA A 105 -1.11 17.63 12.16
C ALA A 105 -1.56 16.88 10.89
N HIS A 106 -1.55 15.55 10.93
CA HIS A 106 -2.07 14.71 9.86
C HIS A 106 -3.57 14.94 9.63
N ILE A 107 -4.42 14.86 10.68
CA ILE A 107 -5.87 15.06 10.56
C ILE A 107 -6.18 16.45 10.00
N LYS A 108 -5.49 17.49 10.48
CA LYS A 108 -5.66 18.85 9.94
C LYS A 108 -5.36 18.94 8.46
N ALA A 109 -4.29 18.28 8.01
CA ALA A 109 -3.93 18.24 6.59
C ALA A 109 -4.95 17.45 5.75
N THR A 110 -5.42 16.31 6.24
CA THR A 110 -6.45 15.52 5.57
C THR A 110 -7.77 16.29 5.47
N GLN A 111 -8.19 16.99 6.52
CA GLN A 111 -9.36 17.88 6.50
C GLN A 111 -9.17 19.06 5.55
N PHE A 112 -7.96 19.62 5.48
CA PHE A 112 -7.64 20.65 4.52
C PHE A 112 -7.81 20.15 3.08
N ILE A 113 -7.32 18.95 2.78
CA ILE A 113 -7.43 18.32 1.46
C ILE A 113 -8.89 18.02 1.10
N ASN A 114 -9.68 17.53 2.06
CA ASN A 114 -11.08 17.16 1.83
C ASN A 114 -12.03 18.37 1.78
N ASN A 115 -11.56 19.58 2.08
CA ASN A 115 -12.37 20.78 2.02
C ASN A 115 -12.36 21.38 0.59
N PRO A 116 -13.50 21.40 -0.12
CA PRO A 116 -13.56 21.89 -1.51
C PRO A 116 -13.21 23.38 -1.64
N ASN A 117 -13.26 24.16 -0.54
CA ASN A 117 -12.82 25.56 -0.56
C ASN A 117 -11.30 25.72 -0.71
N ASN A 118 -10.52 24.66 -0.47
CA ASN A 118 -9.07 24.67 -0.54
C ASN A 118 -8.53 24.14 -1.88
N LEU A 119 -9.41 23.84 -2.84
CA LEU A 119 -9.05 23.13 -4.08
C LEU A 119 -7.87 23.77 -4.83
N GLU A 120 -7.85 25.10 -4.91
CA GLU A 120 -6.76 25.84 -5.56
C GLU A 120 -5.40 25.60 -4.86
N SER A 121 -5.36 25.75 -3.54
CA SER A 121 -4.17 25.50 -2.73
C SER A 121 -3.74 24.03 -2.78
N ILE A 122 -4.70 23.11 -2.83
CA ILE A 122 -4.42 21.67 -3.00
C ILE A 122 -3.71 21.42 -4.33
N PHE A 123 -4.18 22.02 -5.43
CA PHE A 123 -3.51 21.89 -6.73
C PHE A 123 -2.11 22.50 -6.74
N GLU A 124 -1.92 23.67 -6.11
CA GLU A 124 -0.60 24.28 -5.96
C GLU A 124 0.35 23.39 -5.14
N HIS A 125 -0.11 22.84 -4.02
CA HIS A 125 0.68 21.94 -3.18
C HIS A 125 1.00 20.63 -3.88
N ALA A 126 0.04 20.01 -4.55
CA ALA A 126 0.23 18.78 -5.31
C ALA A 126 1.23 18.96 -6.46
N ALA A 127 1.13 20.06 -7.21
CA ALA A 127 2.08 20.39 -8.27
C ALA A 127 3.49 20.64 -7.71
N ALA A 128 3.60 21.38 -6.60
CA ALA A 128 4.88 21.65 -5.96
C ALA A 128 5.53 20.38 -5.38
N PHE A 129 4.73 19.48 -4.79
CA PHE A 129 5.21 18.23 -4.20
C PHE A 129 5.74 17.26 -5.26
N THR A 130 4.99 17.11 -6.35
CA THR A 130 5.29 16.13 -7.38
C THR A 130 6.26 16.66 -8.44
N GLY A 131 6.35 17.98 -8.59
CA GLY A 131 7.03 18.64 -9.70
C GLY A 131 6.31 18.44 -11.05
N LYS A 132 5.03 18.05 -11.04
CA LYS A 132 4.24 17.79 -12.25
C LYS A 132 3.39 18.99 -12.65
N ASP A 133 3.03 19.02 -13.93
CA ASP A 133 2.12 20.03 -14.46
C ASP A 133 0.77 19.99 -13.75
N ARG A 134 0.18 21.17 -13.58
CA ARG A 134 -1.11 21.33 -12.91
C ARG A 134 -2.20 20.39 -13.44
N LYS A 135 -2.31 20.25 -14.77
CA LYS A 135 -3.31 19.37 -15.40
C LYS A 135 -3.14 17.90 -15.01
N ILE A 136 -1.91 17.46 -14.80
CA ILE A 136 -1.62 16.08 -14.39
C ILE A 136 -2.08 15.88 -12.94
N VAL A 137 -1.75 16.82 -12.04
CA VAL A 137 -2.13 16.67 -10.62
C VAL A 137 -3.62 16.85 -10.40
N GLU A 138 -4.29 17.74 -11.15
CA GLU A 138 -5.75 17.85 -11.12
C GLU A 138 -6.40 16.51 -11.46
N LYS A 139 -5.97 15.88 -12.55
CA LYS A 139 -6.51 14.59 -12.96
C LYS A 139 -6.19 13.48 -11.97
N ALA A 140 -4.98 13.49 -11.42
CA ALA A 140 -4.53 12.50 -10.44
C ALA A 140 -5.34 12.54 -9.15
N LEU A 141 -5.67 13.73 -8.66
CA LEU A 141 -6.43 13.91 -7.42
C LEU A 141 -7.89 13.42 -7.53
N GLU A 142 -8.47 13.36 -8.73
CA GLU A 142 -9.80 12.76 -8.95
C GLU A 142 -9.83 11.26 -8.64
N ASN A 143 -8.68 10.58 -8.65
CA ASN A 143 -8.58 9.13 -8.47
C ASN A 143 -8.21 8.73 -7.03
N ILE A 144 -8.08 9.69 -6.10
CA ILE A 144 -7.60 9.44 -4.73
C ILE A 144 -8.67 9.85 -3.73
N GLU A 145 -8.97 8.96 -2.78
CA GLU A 145 -9.81 9.28 -1.62
C GLU A 145 -8.93 9.45 -0.38
N TYR A 146 -8.82 10.66 0.16
CA TYR A 146 -8.02 10.90 1.38
C TYR A 146 -8.83 10.61 2.64
N VAL A 147 -8.28 9.80 3.53
CA VAL A 147 -8.94 9.33 4.76
C VAL A 147 -8.10 9.59 6.00
N GLU A 148 -8.75 9.94 7.11
CA GLU A 148 -8.06 10.22 8.36
C GLU A 148 -7.67 8.94 9.12
N TYR A 149 -8.42 7.84 8.94
CA TYR A 149 -8.17 6.56 9.57
C TYR A 149 -8.58 5.40 8.66
N PRO A 150 -7.79 4.31 8.57
CA PRO A 150 -8.15 3.19 7.70
C PRO A 150 -9.30 2.38 8.27
N GLN A 151 -10.05 1.70 7.40
CA GLN A 151 -11.03 0.71 7.82
C GLN A 151 -10.33 -0.59 8.25
N THR A 152 -10.70 -1.12 9.42
CA THR A 152 -10.12 -2.36 9.95
C THR A 152 -10.41 -3.53 9.04
N GLU A 153 -11.62 -3.59 8.49
CA GLU A 153 -12.09 -4.63 7.57
C GLU A 153 -11.17 -4.74 6.35
N GLY A 154 -10.74 -3.61 5.79
CA GLY A 154 -9.81 -3.62 4.66
C GLY A 154 -8.44 -4.21 5.01
N PHE A 155 -7.95 -4.01 6.24
CA PHE A 155 -6.72 -4.63 6.72
C PHE A 155 -6.86 -6.12 7.05
N ILE A 156 -8.05 -6.55 7.48
CA ILE A 156 -8.37 -7.98 7.60
C ILE A 156 -8.35 -8.61 6.20
N THR A 157 -8.95 -7.97 5.20
CA THR A 157 -8.90 -8.44 3.81
C THR A 157 -7.47 -8.51 3.29
N TYR A 158 -6.61 -7.52 3.59
CA TYR A 158 -5.18 -7.59 3.26
C TYR A 158 -4.54 -8.86 3.83
N TYR A 159 -4.70 -9.09 5.13
CA TYR A 159 -4.12 -10.26 5.79
C TYR A 159 -4.59 -11.56 5.12
N THR A 160 -5.90 -11.71 4.92
CA THR A 160 -6.49 -12.90 4.30
C THR A 160 -5.99 -13.11 2.87
N LYS A 161 -6.04 -12.10 2.02
CA LYS A 161 -5.62 -12.22 0.61
C LYS A 161 -4.11 -12.42 0.47
N LEU A 162 -3.29 -11.78 1.31
CA LEU A 162 -1.84 -12.04 1.33
C LEU A 162 -1.54 -13.49 1.71
N GLN A 163 -2.32 -14.07 2.63
CA GLN A 163 -2.21 -15.48 3.00
C GLN A 163 -2.68 -16.41 1.86
N GLU A 164 -3.85 -16.13 1.26
CA GLU A 164 -4.41 -16.91 0.14
C GLU A 164 -3.47 -16.93 -1.08
N ASN A 165 -2.84 -15.79 -1.39
CA ASN A 165 -1.90 -15.67 -2.51
C ASN A 165 -0.48 -16.17 -2.17
N GLY A 166 -0.25 -16.67 -0.95
CA GLY A 166 1.04 -17.20 -0.51
C GLY A 166 2.15 -16.16 -0.31
N LEU A 167 1.78 -14.88 -0.17
CA LEU A 167 2.71 -13.79 0.13
C LEU A 167 3.01 -13.68 1.63
N LEU A 168 2.02 -13.99 2.48
CA LEU A 168 2.18 -14.11 3.92
C LEU A 168 2.63 -15.54 4.25
N VAL A 169 3.82 -15.69 4.80
CA VAL A 169 4.45 -17.01 5.09
C VAL A 169 4.52 -17.31 6.59
N GLN A 170 4.20 -16.33 7.45
CA GLN A 170 4.01 -16.49 8.89
C GLN A 170 2.58 -16.10 9.24
N GLU A 171 2.08 -16.54 10.39
CA GLU A 171 0.81 -16.09 10.95
C GLU A 171 1.03 -15.13 12.12
N HIS A 172 0.00 -14.37 12.51
CA HIS A 172 0.10 -13.47 13.67
C HIS A 172 0.41 -14.21 14.99
N GLN A 173 0.15 -15.51 15.09
CA GLN A 173 0.54 -16.34 16.24
C GLN A 173 2.06 -16.54 16.31
N ASP A 174 2.74 -16.61 15.18
CA ASP A 174 4.20 -16.81 15.13
C ASP A 174 4.95 -15.61 15.69
N ILE A 175 4.34 -14.42 15.60
CA ILE A 175 4.85 -13.16 16.17
C ILE A 175 4.19 -12.81 17.52
N GLY A 176 3.58 -13.80 18.19
CA GLY A 176 3.21 -13.72 19.61
C GLY A 176 1.79 -13.24 19.94
N TYR A 177 0.90 -13.11 18.97
CA TYR A 177 -0.50 -12.74 19.22
C TYR A 177 -1.38 -13.97 19.41
N SER A 178 -2.31 -13.91 20.37
CA SER A 178 -3.22 -15.03 20.66
C SER A 178 -4.31 -15.23 19.60
N GLY A 179 -4.57 -14.21 18.78
CA GLY A 179 -5.62 -14.22 17.76
C GLY A 179 -5.63 -12.94 16.91
N GLY A 180 -6.41 -12.96 15.82
CA GLY A 180 -6.54 -11.84 14.90
C GLY A 180 -6.97 -10.54 15.59
N ASP A 181 -8.00 -10.60 16.44
CA ASP A 181 -8.48 -9.42 17.18
C ASP A 181 -7.36 -8.73 17.96
N SER A 182 -6.59 -9.49 18.75
CA SER A 182 -5.47 -8.95 19.52
C SER A 182 -4.35 -8.37 18.65
N PHE A 183 -4.16 -8.93 17.44
CA PHE A 183 -3.19 -8.41 16.49
C PHE A 183 -3.68 -7.12 15.84
N PHE A 184 -4.92 -7.07 15.35
CA PHE A 184 -5.47 -5.89 14.69
C PHE A 184 -5.70 -4.72 15.66
N GLU A 185 -6.08 -4.99 16.92
CA GLU A 185 -6.16 -3.95 17.96
C GLU A 185 -4.80 -3.30 18.26
N ASP A 186 -3.72 -4.10 18.28
CA ASP A 186 -2.37 -3.59 18.49
C ASP A 186 -1.79 -2.93 17.23
N PHE A 187 -2.05 -3.50 16.05
CA PHE A 187 -1.53 -3.01 14.78
C PHE A 187 -2.24 -1.74 14.32
N LEU A 188 -3.56 -1.63 14.49
CA LEU A 188 -4.37 -0.47 14.13
C LEU A 188 -4.69 0.34 15.39
N ARG A 189 -3.77 1.19 15.79
CA ARG A 189 -3.74 1.87 17.10
C ARG A 189 -4.67 3.10 17.12
N LYS A 190 -5.98 2.81 17.13
CA LYS A 190 -7.08 3.77 16.95
C LYS A 190 -7.30 4.73 18.13
N ASP A 191 -6.83 4.39 19.32
CA ASP A 191 -6.96 5.19 20.53
C ASP A 191 -6.36 6.60 20.38
N ILE A 192 -5.22 6.76 19.71
CA ILE A 192 -4.62 8.08 19.48
C ILE A 192 -5.47 8.93 18.54
N TYR A 193 -5.93 8.35 17.44
CA TYR A 193 -6.84 9.03 16.52
C TYR A 193 -8.12 9.48 17.24
N ASN A 194 -8.74 8.59 18.00
CA ASN A 194 -9.95 8.89 18.76
C ASN A 194 -9.71 9.98 19.82
N LEU A 195 -8.56 9.97 20.50
CA LEU A 195 -8.16 11.00 21.46
C LEU A 195 -8.08 12.36 20.77
N VAL A 196 -7.35 12.46 19.66
CA VAL A 196 -7.18 13.71 18.91
C VAL A 196 -8.52 14.26 18.45
N LEU A 197 -9.38 13.42 17.84
CA LEU A 197 -10.72 13.85 17.44
C LEU A 197 -11.58 14.33 18.62
N THR A 198 -11.50 13.60 19.74
CA THR A 198 -12.25 13.95 20.94
C THR A 198 -11.83 15.33 21.47
N GLU A 199 -10.53 15.61 21.54
CA GLU A 199 -10.05 16.92 22.02
C GLU A 199 -10.35 18.04 21.02
N MET A 200 -10.17 17.82 19.72
CA MET A 200 -10.53 18.79 18.68
C MET A 200 -12.02 19.12 18.70
N SER A 201 -12.90 18.16 19.02
CA SER A 201 -14.35 18.41 19.12
C SER A 201 -14.75 19.29 20.31
N LYS A 202 -13.89 19.39 21.33
CA LYS A 202 -14.13 20.21 22.53
C LYS A 202 -13.66 21.66 22.34
N ASP A 203 -12.57 21.86 21.61
CA ASP A 203 -11.97 23.17 21.33
C ASP A 203 -11.23 23.14 19.98
N ASP A 204 -11.72 23.92 19.02
CA ASP A 204 -11.10 24.08 17.69
C ASP A 204 -9.66 24.62 17.75
N ASN A 205 -9.29 25.28 18.85
CA ASN A 205 -7.95 25.82 19.09
C ASN A 205 -7.05 24.88 19.91
N TRP A 206 -7.54 23.69 20.30
CA TRP A 206 -6.72 22.74 21.02
C TRP A 206 -5.54 22.28 20.16
N ARG A 207 -4.36 22.26 20.77
CA ARG A 207 -3.10 21.80 20.17
C ARG A 207 -2.34 20.94 21.17
N PRO A 208 -1.92 19.71 20.80
CA PRO A 208 -1.03 18.90 21.63
C PRO A 208 0.41 19.43 21.51
N LEU A 209 0.81 20.35 22.39
CA LEU A 209 2.15 20.93 22.35
C LEU A 209 3.24 19.90 22.70
N VAL A 210 4.29 19.88 21.90
CA VAL A 210 5.48 19.05 22.09
C VAL A 210 6.65 19.90 22.61
N ASP A 211 7.49 19.30 23.45
CA ASP A 211 8.77 19.90 23.82
C ASP A 211 9.66 20.02 22.58
N GLU A 212 10.08 21.26 22.26
CA GLU A 212 10.89 21.56 21.08
C GLU A 212 12.22 20.79 21.03
N THR A 213 12.71 20.25 22.16
CA THR A 213 13.90 19.39 22.20
C THR A 213 13.67 17.96 21.67
N THR A 214 12.42 17.56 21.48
CA THR A 214 12.05 16.22 21.02
C THR A 214 12.38 16.04 19.55
N LYS A 215 13.29 15.12 19.22
CA LYS A 215 13.65 14.81 17.84
C LYS A 215 12.92 13.57 17.34
N ILE A 216 12.38 13.66 16.13
CA ILE A 216 11.77 12.54 15.42
C ILE A 216 12.24 12.48 13.97
N THR A 217 12.17 11.30 13.38
CA THR A 217 12.41 11.09 11.94
C THR A 217 11.16 10.57 11.26
N ILE A 218 10.74 11.23 10.17
CA ILE A 218 9.57 10.85 9.37
C ILE A 218 10.00 10.39 7.97
N GLY A 219 9.72 9.13 7.65
CA GLY A 219 9.90 8.55 6.33
C GLY A 219 8.68 8.74 5.43
N PHE A 220 8.89 8.93 4.13
CA PHE A 220 7.80 9.12 3.17
C PHE A 220 8.24 8.74 1.74
N LEU A 221 7.31 8.45 0.84
CA LEU A 221 7.54 8.19 -0.58
C LEU A 221 7.54 9.51 -1.36
N ALA A 222 8.65 9.77 -2.05
CA ALA A 222 8.80 11.01 -2.78
C ALA A 222 7.84 11.10 -3.98
N ARG A 223 7.17 12.24 -4.13
CA ARG A 223 6.30 12.58 -5.27
C ARG A 223 5.08 11.66 -5.44
N ASP A 224 4.74 10.91 -4.40
CA ASP A 224 3.55 10.07 -4.33
C ASP A 224 2.37 10.88 -3.79
N LEU A 225 1.35 11.18 -4.61
CA LEU A 225 0.21 11.99 -4.14
C LEU A 225 -0.59 11.31 -3.02
N HIS A 226 -0.44 10.01 -2.79
CA HIS A 226 -1.02 9.33 -1.63
C HIS A 226 -0.53 9.92 -0.30
N GLN A 227 0.62 10.61 -0.33
CA GLN A 227 1.26 11.21 0.84
C GLN A 227 1.06 12.73 0.92
N LEU A 228 0.11 13.27 0.15
CA LEU A 228 -0.15 14.70 0.10
C LEU A 228 -0.46 15.31 1.48
N ALA A 229 -1.10 14.56 2.39
CA ALA A 229 -1.36 15.02 3.76
C ALA A 229 -0.08 15.40 4.51
N PHE A 230 1.03 14.68 4.33
CA PHE A 230 2.31 15.05 4.93
C PHE A 230 2.80 16.41 4.40
N PHE A 231 2.74 16.58 3.07
CA PHE A 231 3.20 17.81 2.43
C PHE A 231 2.32 19.01 2.75
N VAL A 232 0.99 18.80 2.82
CA VAL A 232 0.04 19.84 3.26
C VAL A 232 0.30 20.22 4.72
N ALA A 233 0.52 19.25 5.62
CA ALA A 233 0.87 19.55 7.02
C ALA A 233 2.14 20.40 7.14
N GLN A 234 3.11 20.22 6.23
CA GLN A 234 4.28 21.09 6.12
C GLN A 234 3.92 22.49 5.59
N LYS A 235 3.20 22.59 4.46
CA LYS A 235 2.92 23.87 3.80
C LYS A 235 1.98 24.76 4.60
N GLU A 236 0.99 24.16 5.24
CA GLU A 236 0.04 24.82 6.13
C GLU A 236 0.57 24.97 7.56
N LYS A 237 1.82 24.54 7.82
CA LYS A 237 2.53 24.70 9.10
C LYS A 237 1.87 24.01 10.30
N TYR A 238 1.05 22.99 10.07
CA TYR A 238 0.41 22.25 11.15
C TYR A 238 1.42 21.57 12.09
N PHE A 239 2.57 21.11 11.59
CA PHE A 239 3.64 20.64 12.49
C PHE A 239 4.17 21.78 13.39
N GLU A 240 4.35 22.98 12.84
CA GLU A 240 4.92 24.11 13.60
C GLU A 240 3.98 24.54 14.74
N GLU A 241 2.66 24.46 14.54
CA GLU A 241 1.64 24.78 15.55
C GLU A 241 1.73 23.90 16.81
N VAL A 242 2.33 22.72 16.70
CA VAL A 242 2.50 21.76 17.81
C VAL A 242 3.94 21.67 18.30
N GLY A 243 4.83 22.56 17.86
CA GLY A 243 6.23 22.58 18.26
C GLY A 243 7.13 21.61 17.48
N LEU A 244 6.65 21.06 16.37
CA LEU A 244 7.40 20.18 15.48
C LEU A 244 7.82 20.95 14.22
N LYS A 245 9.12 20.98 13.92
CA LYS A 245 9.74 21.84 12.90
C LYS A 245 10.65 21.01 11.99
N ILE A 246 10.30 20.93 10.72
CA ILE A 246 11.09 20.25 9.69
C ILE A 246 12.45 20.93 9.54
N GLY A 247 13.52 20.14 9.61
CA GLY A 247 14.90 20.61 9.55
C GLY A 247 15.48 21.06 10.90
N ASP A 248 14.68 21.03 11.97
CA ASP A 248 15.14 21.26 13.34
C ASP A 248 14.95 19.98 14.17
N ASN A 249 13.71 19.72 14.61
CA ASN A 249 13.37 18.58 15.45
C ASN A 249 12.53 17.51 14.71
N ILE A 250 12.19 17.74 13.44
CA ILE A 250 11.81 16.69 12.49
C ILE A 250 12.92 16.53 11.44
N GLU A 251 13.50 15.33 11.36
CA GLU A 251 14.28 14.86 10.20
C GLU A 251 13.33 14.16 9.22
N ILE A 252 13.50 14.41 7.91
CA ILE A 252 12.67 13.76 6.88
C ILE A 252 13.52 12.84 6.01
N ARG A 253 12.96 11.69 5.62
CA ARG A 253 13.65 10.72 4.75
C ARG A 253 12.75 10.26 3.61
N GLU A 254 13.29 10.31 2.41
CA GLU A 254 12.60 9.86 1.20
C GLU A 254 12.95 8.40 0.89
N TYR A 255 11.92 7.64 0.50
CA TYR A 255 12.05 6.23 0.13
C TYR A 255 11.45 5.95 -1.24
N ALA A 256 11.98 4.93 -1.90
CA ALA A 256 11.56 4.56 -3.25
C ALA A 256 10.20 3.82 -3.28
N ASN A 257 9.88 3.04 -2.24
CA ASN A 257 8.62 2.32 -2.08
C ASN A 257 8.39 1.91 -0.61
N GLY A 258 7.18 1.43 -0.30
CA GLY A 258 6.80 1.08 1.07
C GLY A 258 7.62 -0.06 1.69
N VAL A 259 8.22 -0.94 0.89
CA VAL A 259 9.12 -1.98 1.42
C VAL A 259 10.42 -1.37 1.93
N ALA A 260 11.01 -0.42 1.20
CA ALA A 260 12.19 0.30 1.68
C ALA A 260 11.92 1.07 2.99
N VAL A 261 10.70 1.61 3.16
CA VAL A 261 10.27 2.24 4.43
C VAL A 261 10.26 1.21 5.56
N MET A 262 9.71 0.01 5.32
CA MET A 262 9.69 -1.06 6.33
C MET A 262 11.09 -1.54 6.71
N GLU A 263 12.03 -1.58 5.76
CA GLU A 263 13.44 -1.89 6.04
C GLU A 263 14.09 -0.80 6.92
N ALA A 264 13.74 0.48 6.73
CA ALA A 264 14.22 1.56 7.59
C ALA A 264 13.62 1.50 9.01
N PHE A 265 12.36 1.09 9.17
CA PHE A 265 11.80 0.79 10.49
C PHE A 265 12.57 -0.34 11.18
N ARG A 266 12.86 -1.43 10.46
CA ARG A 266 13.70 -2.53 11.00
C ARG A 266 15.08 -2.05 11.43
N ALA A 267 15.69 -1.18 10.63
CA ALA A 267 16.99 -0.59 10.93
C ALA A 267 16.95 0.45 12.07
N LYS A 268 15.76 0.77 12.60
CA LYS A 268 15.53 1.81 13.61
C LYS A 268 16.03 3.19 13.15
N GLU A 269 15.91 3.43 11.85
CA GLU A 269 16.35 4.65 11.19
C GLU A 269 15.27 5.75 11.15
N ILE A 270 14.00 5.36 11.33
CA ILE A 270 12.84 6.25 11.30
C ILE A 270 11.89 5.93 12.45
N ASP A 271 11.22 6.95 12.95
CA ASP A 271 10.24 6.84 14.04
C ASP A 271 8.82 6.75 13.48
N PHE A 272 8.51 7.53 12.45
CA PHE A 272 7.22 7.60 11.78
C PHE A 272 7.40 7.40 10.28
N ALA A 273 6.36 6.95 9.58
CA ALA A 273 6.37 7.01 8.14
C ALA A 273 4.99 6.98 7.48
N TYR A 274 4.92 7.58 6.29
CA TYR A 274 3.84 7.36 5.34
C TYR A 274 4.23 6.25 4.37
N LEU A 275 3.41 5.19 4.30
CA LEU A 275 3.66 4.04 3.42
C LEU A 275 2.37 3.27 3.11
N GLY A 276 2.44 2.36 2.13
CA GLY A 276 1.33 1.46 1.81
C GLY A 276 0.97 0.50 2.96
N GLY A 277 -0.32 0.23 3.13
CA GLY A 277 -0.87 -0.71 4.09
C GLY A 277 -0.47 -2.16 3.79
N ALA A 278 -0.38 -2.54 2.51
CA ALA A 278 0.08 -3.88 2.12
C ALA A 278 1.52 -4.18 2.61
N PRO A 279 2.55 -3.37 2.32
CA PRO A 279 3.88 -3.61 2.86
C PRO A 279 3.91 -3.49 4.39
N ALA A 280 3.14 -2.58 4.99
CA ALA A 280 3.05 -2.48 6.46
C ALA A 280 2.56 -3.79 7.09
N MET A 281 1.47 -4.38 6.57
CA MET A 281 0.93 -5.67 7.03
C MET A 281 1.91 -6.82 6.75
N LEU A 282 2.34 -6.94 5.49
CA LEU A 282 3.20 -8.02 5.02
C LEU A 282 4.47 -8.12 5.86
N LYS A 283 5.15 -6.99 6.07
CA LYS A 283 6.43 -6.92 6.79
C LYS A 283 6.25 -6.95 8.30
N ARG A 284 5.13 -6.46 8.83
CA ARG A 284 4.78 -6.65 10.24
C ARG A 284 4.67 -8.13 10.57
N VAL A 285 4.03 -8.93 9.71
CA VAL A 285 3.77 -10.36 9.99
C VAL A 285 4.96 -11.23 9.59
N ASN A 286 5.43 -11.15 8.35
CA ASN A 286 6.48 -12.06 7.87
C ASN A 286 7.85 -11.82 8.50
N ASP A 287 8.13 -10.61 8.97
CA ASP A 287 9.47 -10.26 9.40
C ASP A 287 9.50 -9.64 10.80
N ASP A 288 8.37 -9.68 11.52
CA ASP A 288 8.19 -9.11 12.85
C ASP A 288 8.73 -7.66 12.99
N ILE A 289 8.50 -6.80 11.98
CA ILE A 289 8.90 -5.39 12.09
C ILE A 289 7.91 -4.66 12.98
N HIS A 290 8.38 -4.22 14.15
CA HIS A 290 7.55 -3.66 15.22
C HIS A 290 7.06 -2.24 14.90
N ILE A 291 5.95 -2.15 14.16
CA ILE A 291 5.23 -0.91 13.88
C ILE A 291 3.77 -0.98 14.31
N GLN A 292 3.14 0.20 14.40
CA GLN A 292 1.70 0.38 14.55
C GLN A 292 1.21 1.44 13.56
N VAL A 293 0.03 1.24 12.99
CA VAL A 293 -0.69 2.24 12.18
C VAL A 293 -1.49 3.13 13.11
N ILE A 294 -1.29 4.45 13.00
CA ILE A 294 -1.90 5.45 13.88
C ILE A 294 -2.86 6.40 13.16
N ALA A 295 -2.82 6.45 11.82
CA ALA A 295 -3.78 7.16 10.98
C ALA A 295 -3.81 6.58 9.55
N GLY A 296 -4.85 6.92 8.79
CA GLY A 296 -4.95 6.64 7.36
C GLY A 296 -4.20 7.69 6.55
N ALA A 297 -4.03 7.50 5.25
CA ALA A 297 -3.61 8.60 4.37
C ALA A 297 -4.54 8.69 3.17
N ASN A 298 -4.78 7.56 2.49
CA ASN A 298 -5.75 7.47 1.41
C ASN A 298 -6.23 6.03 1.19
N ASN A 299 -7.38 5.93 0.53
CA ASN A 299 -7.81 4.74 -0.19
C ASN A 299 -7.52 4.92 -1.70
N GLU A 300 -7.43 3.80 -2.40
CA GLU A 300 -7.31 3.74 -3.86
C GLU A 300 -6.16 4.59 -4.45
N GLY A 301 -6.35 5.17 -5.65
CA GLY A 301 -5.34 6.00 -6.31
C GLY A 301 -4.22 5.24 -7.04
N SER A 302 -4.43 3.97 -7.35
CA SER A 302 -3.56 3.21 -8.27
C SER A 302 -4.35 2.76 -9.50
N ALA A 303 -3.65 2.45 -10.58
CA ALA A 303 -4.31 1.92 -11.78
C ALA A 303 -3.37 1.04 -12.58
N ILE A 304 -3.93 0.03 -13.26
CA ILE A 304 -3.20 -0.65 -14.33
C ILE A 304 -3.30 0.22 -15.58
N VAL A 305 -2.16 0.69 -16.07
CA VAL A 305 -2.02 1.47 -17.31
C VAL A 305 -1.37 0.59 -18.36
N VAL A 306 -1.94 0.58 -19.56
CA VAL A 306 -1.39 -0.15 -20.71
C VAL A 306 -1.04 0.80 -21.83
N GLY A 307 -0.16 0.36 -22.73
CA GLY A 307 0.22 1.17 -23.89
C GLY A 307 -1.02 1.56 -24.69
N LYS A 308 -1.11 2.82 -25.15
CA LYS A 308 -2.33 3.34 -25.77
C LYS A 308 -2.80 2.52 -26.99
N ASP A 309 -1.85 1.97 -27.73
CA ASP A 309 -2.05 1.18 -28.95
C ASP A 309 -1.80 -0.34 -28.73
N SER A 310 -1.77 -0.80 -27.47
CA SER A 310 -1.40 -2.19 -27.10
C SER A 310 -2.41 -3.27 -27.53
N GLY A 311 -3.64 -2.89 -27.88
CA GLY A 311 -4.74 -3.82 -28.11
C GLY A 311 -5.33 -4.47 -26.85
N ILE A 312 -4.74 -4.24 -25.67
CA ILE A 312 -5.14 -4.83 -24.38
C ILE A 312 -6.38 -4.14 -23.85
N SER A 313 -7.53 -4.79 -23.88
CA SER A 313 -8.83 -4.16 -23.58
C SER A 313 -9.40 -4.55 -22.23
N ASN A 314 -8.95 -5.67 -21.65
CA ASN A 314 -9.38 -6.14 -20.33
C ASN A 314 -8.28 -6.95 -19.62
N ILE A 315 -8.49 -7.33 -18.36
CA ILE A 315 -7.50 -8.06 -17.55
C ILE A 315 -7.09 -9.40 -18.19
N ASN A 316 -8.00 -10.10 -18.88
CA ASN A 316 -7.67 -11.39 -19.51
C ASN A 316 -6.64 -11.24 -20.64
N ASP A 317 -6.53 -10.03 -21.24
CA ASP A 317 -5.56 -9.74 -22.30
C ASP A 317 -4.13 -9.52 -21.75
N LEU A 318 -3.94 -9.56 -20.41
CA LEU A 318 -2.64 -9.45 -19.75
C LEU A 318 -1.83 -10.75 -19.77
N GLY A 319 -2.46 -11.86 -20.16
CA GLY A 319 -1.75 -13.13 -20.32
C GLY A 319 -0.64 -13.04 -21.37
N GLY A 320 0.56 -13.51 -21.01
CA GLY A 320 1.77 -13.42 -21.84
C GLY A 320 2.36 -12.01 -21.95
N LYS A 321 1.84 -11.01 -21.22
CA LYS A 321 2.32 -9.63 -21.22
C LYS A 321 3.36 -9.38 -20.14
N THR A 322 4.08 -8.26 -20.26
CA THR A 322 5.01 -7.76 -19.25
C THR A 322 4.44 -6.53 -18.56
N ILE A 323 4.22 -6.64 -17.25
CA ILE A 323 3.67 -5.58 -16.40
C ILE A 323 4.71 -5.15 -15.35
N ALA A 324 5.01 -3.85 -15.30
CA ALA A 324 5.92 -3.31 -14.30
C ALA A 324 5.20 -2.91 -13.00
N ILE A 325 5.85 -3.16 -11.86
CA ILE A 325 5.40 -2.77 -10.52
C ILE A 325 6.50 -2.00 -9.76
N PRO A 326 6.17 -1.17 -8.76
CA PRO A 326 7.16 -0.35 -8.05
C PRO A 326 8.09 -1.17 -7.14
N GLY A 327 7.66 -2.39 -6.81
CA GLY A 327 8.41 -3.32 -5.98
C GLY A 327 7.53 -4.47 -5.49
N ILE A 328 8.15 -5.63 -5.29
CA ILE A 328 7.48 -6.79 -4.69
C ILE A 328 7.05 -6.43 -3.25
N GLY A 329 5.81 -6.77 -2.89
CA GLY A 329 5.24 -6.51 -1.56
C GLY A 329 4.61 -5.13 -1.40
N THR A 330 4.58 -4.31 -2.45
CA THR A 330 3.84 -3.03 -2.46
C THR A 330 2.33 -3.26 -2.61
N VAL A 331 1.53 -2.21 -2.37
CA VAL A 331 0.07 -2.24 -2.64
C VAL A 331 -0.19 -2.56 -4.11
N GLN A 332 0.60 -1.98 -5.02
CA GLN A 332 0.49 -2.17 -6.46
C GLN A 332 0.80 -3.61 -6.86
N HIS A 333 1.82 -4.24 -6.25
CA HIS A 333 2.08 -5.66 -6.42
C HIS A 333 0.88 -6.51 -5.99
N PHE A 334 0.33 -6.24 -4.80
CA PHE A 334 -0.82 -6.97 -4.28
C PHE A 334 -2.06 -6.84 -5.18
N VAL A 335 -2.38 -5.61 -5.64
CA VAL A 335 -3.55 -5.34 -6.47
C VAL A 335 -3.44 -6.05 -7.82
N VAL A 336 -2.28 -5.97 -8.49
CA VAL A 336 -2.11 -6.64 -9.79
C VAL A 336 -2.03 -8.16 -9.66
N ASP A 337 -1.38 -8.68 -8.61
CA ASP A 337 -1.33 -10.12 -8.34
C ASP A 337 -2.73 -10.68 -8.10
N SER A 338 -3.55 -9.99 -7.29
CA SER A 338 -4.95 -10.37 -7.05
C SER A 338 -5.78 -10.35 -8.33
N ALA A 339 -5.70 -9.26 -9.11
CA ALA A 339 -6.45 -9.13 -10.36
C ALA A 339 -6.08 -10.20 -11.40
N LEU A 340 -4.79 -10.50 -11.56
CA LEU A 340 -4.32 -11.54 -12.48
C LEU A 340 -4.79 -12.93 -12.04
N ARG A 341 -4.65 -13.26 -10.75
CA ARG A 341 -5.08 -14.56 -10.22
C ARG A 341 -6.58 -14.77 -10.33
N GLU A 342 -7.39 -13.74 -10.06
CA GLU A 342 -8.84 -13.80 -10.24
C GLU A 342 -9.25 -14.01 -11.71
N ALA A 343 -8.43 -13.53 -12.66
CA ALA A 343 -8.59 -13.81 -14.09
C ALA A 343 -7.98 -15.16 -14.53
N GLY A 344 -7.47 -15.99 -13.60
CA GLY A 344 -6.82 -17.26 -13.92
C GLY A 344 -5.45 -17.11 -14.59
N ILE A 345 -4.83 -15.94 -14.49
CA ILE A 345 -3.50 -15.64 -15.03
C ILE A 345 -2.48 -15.74 -13.90
N MET A 346 -1.44 -16.54 -14.09
CA MET A 346 -0.36 -16.64 -13.11
C MET A 346 0.65 -15.49 -13.30
N PRO A 347 0.86 -14.63 -12.28
CA PRO A 347 1.97 -13.68 -12.28
C PRO A 347 3.30 -14.40 -12.02
N VAL A 348 4.31 -14.09 -12.83
CA VAL A 348 5.67 -14.64 -12.73
C VAL A 348 6.65 -13.50 -12.53
N LEU A 349 7.33 -13.50 -11.39
CA LEU A 349 8.37 -12.52 -11.06
C LEU A 349 9.64 -12.83 -11.87
N GLU A 350 10.20 -11.82 -12.55
CA GLU A 350 11.48 -11.91 -13.29
C GLU A 350 12.54 -10.94 -12.75
#